data_AF-A0A8S3GB59-F1
#
_entry.id   AF-A0A8S3GB59-F1
#
_cell.length_a   1.000
_cell.length_b   1.000
_cell.length_c   1.000
_cell.angle_alpha   90.00
_cell.angle_beta   90.00
_cell.angle_gamma   90.00
#
_symmetry.space_group_name_H-M   'P 1'
#
loop_
_entity.id
_entity.type
_entity.pdbx_description
1 polymer ?
#
loop_
_entity_poly.entity_id
_entity_poly.type
_entity_poly.pdbx_seq_one_letter_code
_entity_poly.pdbx_strand_id
1 'polypeptide(L)'
;MERNVNEYSELFYHCVQVLNEYNNDISEEIFLQEYFQINKVPDQAFISTILFDCSRHAALLKAMMVIFYKNDGSHVKKSEQNIFKVLIYMIIFQIEAVEFKLIRGFINSVQLFQMHQFMQFLTNEDYGTIIKKE
;
A
#
# COMPACT_ATOMS: atom_id res chain seq x y z
N MET A 1 11.94 -5.69 -19.12
CA MET A 1 12.70 -4.42 -19.09
C MET A 1 12.79 -4.02 -17.63
N GLU A 2 13.98 -3.96 -17.04
CA GLU A 2 14.13 -3.72 -15.59
C GLU A 2 13.79 -2.26 -15.23
N ARG A 3 12.84 -2.05 -14.31
CA ARG A 3 12.53 -0.71 -13.78
C ARG A 3 13.62 -0.22 -12.82
N ASN A 4 13.89 1.10 -12.82
CA ASN A 4 14.88 1.72 -11.93
C ASN A 4 14.24 2.20 -10.60
N VAL A 5 15.06 2.58 -9.61
CA VAL A 5 14.61 2.98 -8.25
C VAL A 5 13.67 4.21 -8.25
N ASN A 6 13.85 5.14 -9.20
CA ASN A 6 12.99 6.32 -9.31
C ASN A 6 11.59 5.95 -9.83
N GLU A 7 11.51 5.02 -10.79
CA GLU A 7 10.23 4.53 -11.32
C GLU A 7 9.41 3.77 -10.27
N TYR A 8 10.08 3.03 -9.36
CA TYR A 8 9.39 2.38 -8.24
C TYR A 8 8.85 3.39 -7.22
N SER A 9 9.63 4.44 -6.93
CA SER A 9 9.18 5.49 -6.01
C SER A 9 7.99 6.28 -6.58
N GLU A 10 8.01 6.56 -7.88
CA GLU A 10 6.91 7.21 -8.60
C GLU A 10 5.65 6.33 -8.65
N LEU A 11 5.80 5.04 -8.95
CA LEU A 11 4.69 4.09 -8.92
C LEU A 11 4.05 3.99 -7.52
N PHE A 12 4.88 3.88 -6.48
CA PHE A 12 4.41 3.82 -5.09
C PHE A 12 3.66 5.09 -4.69
N TYR A 13 4.20 6.25 -5.07
CA TYR A 13 3.57 7.54 -4.84
C TYR A 13 2.14 7.55 -5.41
N HIS A 14 1.97 7.13 -6.67
CA HIS A 14 0.64 7.09 -7.28
C HIS A 14 -0.31 6.08 -6.63
N CYS A 15 0.18 4.92 -6.20
CA CYS A 15 -0.62 3.96 -5.44
C CYS A 15 -1.17 4.54 -4.13
N VAL A 16 -0.37 5.36 -3.45
CA VAL A 16 -0.81 6.05 -2.23
C VAL A 16 -1.76 7.20 -2.55
N GLN A 17 -1.50 7.96 -3.61
CA GLN A 17 -2.35 9.10 -3.99
C GLN A 17 -3.75 8.67 -4.39
N VAL A 18 -3.91 7.61 -5.19
CA VAL A 18 -5.25 7.13 -5.56
C VAL A 18 -6.09 6.76 -4.33
N LEU A 19 -5.46 6.20 -3.28
CA LEU A 19 -6.15 5.89 -2.01
C LEU A 19 -6.40 7.11 -1.12
N ASN A 20 -5.64 8.20 -1.30
CA ASN A 20 -5.85 9.46 -0.58
C ASN A 20 -6.98 10.28 -1.20
N GLU A 21 -7.05 10.30 -2.53
CA GLU A 21 -7.96 11.15 -3.28
C GLU A 21 -9.33 10.50 -3.53
N TYR A 22 -9.38 9.16 -3.61
CA TYR A 22 -10.64 8.45 -3.81
C TYR A 22 -11.56 8.56 -2.58
N ASN A 23 -12.80 9.01 -2.79
CA ASN A 23 -13.77 9.30 -1.74
C ASN A 23 -15.12 8.55 -1.85
N ASN A 24 -15.23 7.58 -2.77
CA ASN A 24 -16.45 6.79 -3.06
C ASN A 24 -17.66 7.56 -3.62
N ASP A 25 -17.54 8.85 -3.95
CA ASP A 25 -18.65 9.62 -4.55
C ASP A 25 -18.92 9.19 -6.00
N ILE A 26 -17.89 8.68 -6.67
CA ILE A 26 -17.92 8.13 -8.03
C ILE A 26 -17.38 6.70 -8.04
N SER A 27 -17.62 5.97 -9.13
CA SER A 27 -17.04 4.64 -9.30
C SER A 27 -15.51 4.73 -9.40
N GLU A 28 -14.82 3.68 -8.95
CA GLU A 28 -13.37 3.59 -9.00
C GLU A 28 -12.85 3.72 -10.44
N GLU A 29 -13.57 3.19 -11.43
CA GLU A 29 -13.20 3.29 -12.84
C GLU A 29 -13.24 4.73 -13.36
N ILE A 30 -14.30 5.49 -13.01
CA ILE A 30 -14.44 6.89 -13.42
C ILE A 30 -13.34 7.72 -12.75
N PHE A 31 -13.12 7.52 -11.45
CA PHE A 31 -12.04 8.19 -10.72
C PHE A 31 -10.67 7.93 -11.35
N LEU A 32 -10.34 6.66 -11.62
CA LEU A 32 -9.05 6.29 -12.21
C LEU A 32 -8.88 6.85 -13.62
N GLN A 33 -9.94 6.89 -14.42
CA GLN A 33 -9.89 7.54 -15.74
C GLN A 33 -9.53 9.01 -15.63
N GLU A 34 -10.17 9.77 -14.74
CA GLU A 34 -9.86 11.18 -14.50
C GLU A 34 -8.44 11.36 -13.94
N TYR A 35 -8.06 10.52 -12.97
CA TYR A 35 -6.73 10.54 -12.36
C TYR A 35 -5.61 10.34 -13.40
N PHE A 36 -5.77 9.38 -14.31
CA PHE A 36 -4.78 9.07 -15.35
C PHE A 36 -4.75 10.06 -16.51
N GLN A 37 -5.80 10.85 -16.72
CA GLN A 37 -5.77 11.96 -17.68
C GLN A 37 -4.92 13.12 -17.17
N ILE A 38 -4.92 13.35 -15.85
CA ILE A 38 -4.22 14.45 -15.20
C ILE A 38 -2.77 14.06 -14.85
N ASN A 39 -2.56 12.82 -14.42
CA ASN A 39 -1.28 12.33 -13.94
C ASN A 39 -0.64 11.39 -14.95
N LYS A 40 0.61 11.71 -15.35
CA LYS A 40 1.42 10.80 -16.17
C LYS A 40 1.99 9.71 -15.26
N VAL A 41 1.33 8.55 -15.23
CA VAL A 41 1.72 7.43 -14.37
C VAL A 41 2.50 6.37 -15.14
N PRO A 42 3.42 5.63 -14.47
CA PRO A 42 4.24 4.62 -15.12
C PRO A 42 3.51 3.29 -15.40
N ASP A 43 2.49 2.93 -14.61
CA ASP A 43 1.75 1.67 -14.76
C ASP A 43 0.30 1.79 -14.27
N GLN A 44 -0.61 2.14 -15.18
CA GLN A 44 -2.03 2.34 -14.88
C GLN A 44 -2.70 1.05 -14.37
N ALA A 45 -2.38 -0.10 -14.97
CA ALA A 45 -3.02 -1.37 -14.60
C ALA A 45 -2.66 -1.78 -13.17
N PHE A 46 -1.40 -1.61 -12.79
CA PHE A 46 -0.96 -1.85 -11.41
C PHE A 46 -1.65 -0.91 -10.42
N ILE A 47 -1.70 0.39 -10.70
CA ILE A 47 -2.34 1.38 -9.82
C ILE A 47 -3.83 1.09 -9.66
N SER A 48 -4.53 0.76 -10.76
CA SER A 48 -5.95 0.36 -10.71
C SER A 48 -6.16 -0.87 -9.83
N THR A 49 -5.30 -1.89 -10.00
CA THR A 49 -5.35 -3.11 -9.19
C THR A 49 -5.21 -2.81 -7.70
N ILE A 50 -4.27 -1.92 -7.35
CA ILE A 50 -4.07 -1.51 -5.95
C ILE A 50 -5.31 -0.84 -5.39
N LEU A 51 -5.93 0.09 -6.13
CA LEU A 51 -7.14 0.76 -5.66
C LEU A 51 -8.28 -0.25 -5.46
N PHE A 52 -8.61 -1.03 -6.48
CA PHE A 52 -9.69 -2.02 -6.43
C PHE A 52 -9.49 -3.03 -5.30
N ASP A 53 -8.27 -3.54 -5.14
CA ASP A 53 -8.01 -4.56 -4.13
C ASP A 53 -7.96 -4.00 -2.72
N CYS A 54 -7.45 -2.77 -2.54
CA CYS A 54 -7.50 -2.11 -1.24
C CYS A 54 -8.95 -1.77 -0.83
N SER A 55 -9.81 -1.42 -1.79
CA SER A 55 -11.24 -1.22 -1.55
C SER A 55 -11.94 -2.55 -1.22
N ARG A 56 -11.65 -3.61 -1.98
CA ARG A 56 -12.16 -4.97 -1.75
C ARG A 56 -11.79 -5.50 -0.36
N HIS A 57 -10.54 -5.29 0.07
CA HIS A 57 -9.99 -5.76 1.34
C HIS A 57 -10.00 -4.69 2.44
N ALA A 58 -10.84 -3.66 2.30
CA ALA A 58 -10.84 -2.50 3.20
C ALA A 58 -11.09 -2.88 4.67
N ALA A 59 -11.89 -3.93 4.93
CA ALA A 59 -12.17 -4.41 6.29
C ALA A 59 -10.91 -4.99 6.97
N LEU A 60 -10.18 -5.86 6.28
CA LEU A 60 -8.92 -6.41 6.76
C LEU A 60 -7.87 -5.31 6.94
N LEU A 61 -7.67 -4.47 5.91
CA LEU A 61 -6.70 -3.39 5.97
C LEU A 61 -7.01 -2.45 7.14
N LYS A 62 -8.28 -2.14 7.41
CA LYS A 62 -8.69 -1.38 8.58
C LYS A 62 -8.35 -2.09 9.89
N ALA A 63 -8.61 -3.39 10.01
CA ALA A 63 -8.26 -4.16 11.20
C ALA A 63 -6.74 -4.16 11.46
N MET A 64 -5.94 -4.39 10.42
CA MET A 64 -4.48 -4.35 10.49
C MET A 64 -3.97 -2.97 10.89
N MET A 65 -4.53 -1.89 10.33
CA MET A 65 -4.16 -0.53 10.73
C MET A 65 -4.52 -0.22 12.18
N VAL A 66 -5.66 -0.69 12.69
CA VAL A 66 -6.03 -0.52 14.11
C VAL A 66 -5.01 -1.17 15.03
N ILE A 67 -4.57 -2.39 14.69
CA ILE A 67 -3.57 -3.12 15.48
C ILE A 67 -2.21 -2.42 15.38
N PHE A 68 -1.79 -2.05 14.17
CA PHE A 68 -0.54 -1.31 13.95
C PHE A 68 -0.50 -0.05 14.80
N TYR A 69 -1.49 0.84 14.71
CA TYR A 69 -1.50 2.08 15.49
C TYR A 69 -1.59 1.88 17.00
N LYS A 70 -2.19 0.77 17.46
CA LYS A 70 -2.30 0.45 18.88
C LYS A 70 -0.96 0.02 19.48
N ASN A 71 -0.16 -0.75 18.74
CA ASN A 71 1.00 -1.45 19.28
C ASN A 71 2.33 -0.80 18.87
N ASP A 72 2.51 -0.51 17.58
CA ASP A 72 3.83 -0.19 17.00
C ASP A 72 3.86 1.18 16.29
N GLY A 73 2.70 1.65 15.83
CA GLY A 73 2.53 2.84 15.00
C GLY A 73 2.18 4.12 15.77
N SER A 74 2.35 4.16 17.09
CA SER A 74 1.95 5.32 17.92
C SER A 74 2.65 6.64 17.50
N HIS A 75 3.83 6.53 16.88
CA HIS A 75 4.62 7.66 16.37
C HIS A 75 4.33 8.00 14.90
N VAL A 76 3.54 7.18 14.21
CA VAL A 76 3.19 7.36 12.81
C VAL A 76 1.94 8.22 12.71
N LYS A 77 1.91 9.17 11.77
CA LYS A 77 0.75 10.04 11.59
C LYS A 77 -0.41 9.26 10.96
N LYS A 78 -1.64 9.48 11.43
CA LYS A 78 -2.84 8.91 10.80
C LYS A 78 -3.04 9.35 9.35
N SER A 79 -2.54 10.53 8.98
CA SER A 79 -2.54 11.02 7.60
C SER A 79 -1.69 10.17 6.66
N GLU A 80 -0.74 9.39 7.19
CA GLU A 80 0.15 8.53 6.42
C GLU A 80 -0.39 7.09 6.33
N GLN A 81 -1.58 6.79 6.86
CA GLN A 81 -2.12 5.43 6.94
C GLN A 81 -2.18 4.70 5.59
N ASN A 82 -2.43 5.42 4.49
CA ASN A 82 -2.57 4.81 3.18
C ASN A 82 -1.24 4.29 2.63
N ILE A 83 -0.10 4.84 3.08
CA ILE A 83 1.24 4.27 2.81
C ILE A 83 1.30 2.83 3.33
N PHE A 84 0.90 2.64 4.58
CA PHE A 84 0.96 1.34 5.24
C PHE A 84 -0.10 0.38 4.69
N LYS A 85 -1.28 0.86 4.29
CA LYS A 85 -2.28 0.00 3.62
C LYS A 85 -1.73 -0.60 2.32
N VAL A 86 -1.08 0.22 1.48
CA VAL A 86 -0.45 -0.28 0.24
C VAL A 86 0.61 -1.31 0.58
N LEU A 87 1.49 -1.04 1.55
CA LEU A 87 2.53 -1.99 1.96
C LEU A 87 1.97 -3.29 2.54
N ILE A 88 0.96 -3.22 3.41
CA ILE A 88 0.28 -4.38 4.00
C ILE A 88 -0.34 -5.23 2.88
N TYR A 89 -1.09 -4.61 1.97
CA TYR A 89 -1.68 -5.31 0.85
C TYR A 89 -0.59 -6.02 0.01
N MET A 90 0.50 -5.32 -0.30
CA MET A 90 1.57 -5.90 -1.11
C MET A 90 2.28 -7.08 -0.43
N ILE A 91 2.44 -7.03 0.89
CA ILE A 91 3.14 -8.07 1.64
C ILE A 91 2.22 -9.25 1.94
N ILE A 92 0.92 -9.03 2.12
CA ILE A 92 -0.04 -10.10 2.41
C ILE A 92 -0.49 -10.81 1.14
N PHE A 93 -0.97 -10.06 0.15
CA PHE A 93 -1.68 -10.62 -1.00
C PHE A 93 -0.82 -10.78 -2.23
N GLN A 94 0.30 -10.07 -2.28
CA GLN A 94 1.10 -9.99 -3.49
C GLN A 94 2.52 -10.52 -3.31
N ILE A 95 2.91 -11.08 -2.15
CA ILE A 95 4.29 -11.54 -1.94
C ILE A 95 4.72 -12.69 -2.86
N GLU A 96 3.77 -13.51 -3.32
CA GLU A 96 4.02 -14.59 -4.28
C GLU A 96 4.00 -14.11 -5.75
N ALA A 97 3.31 -13.00 -6.03
CA ALA A 97 3.10 -12.46 -7.37
C ALA A 97 3.96 -11.22 -7.69
N VAL A 98 4.54 -10.58 -6.67
CA VAL A 98 5.39 -9.40 -6.78
C VAL A 98 6.84 -9.81 -6.69
N GLU A 99 7.63 -9.37 -7.67
CA GLU A 99 9.08 -9.54 -7.65
C GLU A 99 9.68 -8.88 -6.40
N PHE A 100 10.55 -9.59 -5.68
CA PHE A 100 11.29 -9.06 -4.51
C PHE A 100 11.99 -7.72 -4.78
N LYS A 101 12.33 -7.44 -6.04
CA LYS A 101 12.90 -6.17 -6.49
C LYS A 101 11.93 -4.99 -6.30
N LEU A 102 10.64 -5.18 -6.59
CA LEU A 102 9.59 -4.18 -6.39
C LEU A 102 9.37 -3.91 -4.90
N ILE A 103 9.29 -4.99 -4.09
CA ILE A 103 9.18 -4.89 -2.62
C ILE A 103 10.36 -4.10 -2.07
N ARG A 104 11.59 -4.44 -2.48
CA ARG A 104 12.79 -3.71 -2.06
C ARG A 104 12.74 -2.23 -2.47
N GLY A 105 12.23 -1.93 -3.67
CA GLY A 105 12.02 -0.56 -4.13
C GLY A 105 11.13 0.23 -3.16
N PHE A 106 9.97 -0.33 -2.82
CA PHE A 106 9.01 0.31 -1.92
C PHE A 106 9.52 0.45 -0.48
N ILE A 107 10.20 -0.56 0.05
CA ILE A 107 10.86 -0.48 1.37
C ILE A 107 11.83 0.71 1.42
N ASN A 108 12.58 0.94 0.34
CA ASN A 108 13.55 2.05 0.28
C ASN A 108 12.90 3.43 0.08
N SER A 109 11.66 3.49 -0.40
CA SER A 109 10.92 4.75 -0.60
C SER A 109 10.27 5.28 0.69
N VAL A 110 10.23 4.48 1.76
CA VAL A 110 9.65 4.84 3.07
C VAL A 110 10.76 5.32 4.01
N GLN A 111 10.45 6.25 4.91
CA GLN A 111 11.43 6.70 5.91
C GLN A 111 11.91 5.53 6.78
N LEU A 112 13.23 5.45 6.98
CA LEU A 112 13.88 4.29 7.62
C LEU A 112 13.25 3.90 8.96
N PHE A 113 12.96 4.88 9.83
CA PHE A 113 12.37 4.63 11.14
C PHE A 113 10.95 4.02 11.02
N GLN A 114 10.13 4.56 10.13
CA GLN A 114 8.76 4.09 9.89
C GLN A 114 8.77 2.67 9.30
N MET A 115 9.65 2.43 8.32
CA MET A 115 9.79 1.12 7.68
C MET A 115 10.31 0.07 8.66
N HIS A 116 11.25 0.43 9.53
CA HIS A 116 11.75 -0.47 10.57
C HIS A 116 10.64 -0.87 11.55
N GLN A 117 9.85 0.09 12.06
CA GLN A 117 8.70 -0.20 12.91
C GLN A 117 7.67 -1.08 12.21
N PHE A 118 7.40 -0.79 10.94
CA PHE A 118 6.45 -1.54 10.14
C PHE A 118 6.90 -3.00 9.89
N MET A 119 8.19 -3.22 9.63
CA MET A 119 8.73 -4.58 9.52
C MET A 119 8.62 -5.36 10.82
N GLN A 120 8.90 -4.73 11.98
CA GLN A 120 8.73 -5.38 13.28
C GLN A 120 7.29 -5.80 13.54
N PHE A 121 6.33 -4.96 13.17
CA PHE A 121 4.92 -5.29 13.23
C PHE A 121 4.58 -6.50 12.35
N LEU A 122 4.99 -6.48 11.07
CA LEU A 122 4.64 -7.55 10.12
C LEU A 122 5.22 -8.91 10.46
N THR A 123 6.41 -8.95 11.06
CA THR A 123 7.08 -10.21 11.40
C THR A 123 6.74 -10.72 12.79
N ASN A 124 5.91 -10.01 13.56
CA ASN A 124 5.48 -10.45 14.88
C ASN A 124 4.45 -11.59 14.78
N GLU A 125 4.80 -12.73 15.37
CA GLU A 125 4.03 -13.98 15.33
C GLU A 125 2.59 -13.83 15.88
N ASP A 126 2.39 -12.93 16.84
CA ASP A 126 1.08 -12.69 17.45
C ASP A 126 0.07 -12.10 16.46
N TYR A 127 0.54 -11.39 15.42
CA TYR A 127 -0.32 -10.78 14.39
C TYR A 127 -0.44 -11.63 13.13
N GLY A 128 0.43 -12.64 12.94
CA GLY A 128 0.42 -13.54 11.79
C GLY A 128 -0.85 -14.40 11.67
N THR A 129 -1.59 -14.60 12.76
CA THR A 129 -2.85 -15.36 12.76
C THR A 129 -4.02 -14.64 12.06
N ILE A 130 -3.96 -13.32 11.89
CA ILE A 130 -4.99 -12.54 11.19
C ILE A 130 -4.89 -12.76 9.68
N ILE A 131 -3.66 -12.91 9.18
CA ILE A 131 -3.37 -13.13 7.76
C ILE A 131 -3.83 -14.52 7.29
N LYS A 132 -3.85 -15.52 8.19
CA LYS A 132 -4.21 -16.91 7.88
C LYS A 132 -5.71 -17.22 7.93
N LYS A 133 -6.58 -16.22 8.15
CA LYS A 133 -8.04 -16.41 8.35
C LYS A 133 -8.92 -15.88 7.21
N GLU A 134 -8.33 -15.32 6.16
CA GLU A 134 -8.99 -15.09 4.86
C GLU A 134 -8.66 -16.22 3.88
#